data_AF-A0A3A5PP39-F1
#
_entry.id   AF-A0A3A5PP39-F1
#
_cell.length_a   1.000
_cell.length_b   1.000
_cell.length_c   1.000
_cell.angle_alpha   90.00
_cell.angle_beta   90.00
_cell.angle_gamma   90.00
#
_symmetry.space_group_name_H-M   'P 1'
#
loop_
_entity.id
_entity.type
_entity.pdbx_description
1 polymer ?
#
loop_
_entity_poly.entity_id
_entity_poly.type
_entity_poly.pdbx_seq_one_letter_code
_entity_poly.pdbx_strand_id
1 'polypeptide(L)'
;MEENIERCFFEPDFEGKSLTVYELRGWPSLMAGKINLCYDDNDTLLLLEKIPPDAFLDKSALKSVQTEVYDLSLTWENYARLPDNEKGLGLFQSVDNYDRMTLLHIMDKGYPRDGLMDEYPDNFSFYEKFERIERALLGRNRWNVYDEMQDRAKKLVGKLLREQFSDTRQKVEIKEKVVLRNSKSIRI
;
A
#
# COMPACT_ATOMS: atom_id res chain seq x y z
N MET A 1 0.58 -20.97 -5.43
CA MET A 1 1.29 -20.16 -4.43
C MET A 1 0.26 -19.15 -3.97
N GLU A 2 -0.24 -19.29 -2.74
CA GLU A 2 -1.16 -18.28 -2.20
C GLU A 2 -0.37 -16.97 -2.10
N GLU A 3 -0.79 -15.98 -2.88
CA GLU A 3 -0.11 -14.70 -2.91
C GLU A 3 -0.45 -13.96 -1.61
N ASN A 4 0.60 -13.48 -0.95
CA ASN A 4 0.48 -12.65 0.25
C ASN A 4 -0.44 -11.46 -0.07
N ILE A 5 -1.35 -11.11 0.85
CA ILE A 5 -2.25 -9.94 0.72
C ILE A 5 -1.49 -8.66 0.39
N GLU A 6 -0.24 -8.54 0.86
CA GLU A 6 0.65 -7.44 0.51
C GLU A 6 0.90 -7.33 -1.00
N ARG A 7 1.10 -8.47 -1.70
CA ARG A 7 1.39 -8.51 -3.14
C ARG A 7 0.20 -8.09 -3.95
N CYS A 8 -0.97 -8.65 -3.63
CA CYS A 8 -2.19 -8.43 -4.39
C CYS A 8 -2.91 -7.11 -4.04
N PHE A 9 -2.47 -6.38 -3.01
CA PHE A 9 -3.21 -5.23 -2.46
C PHE A 9 -3.63 -4.20 -3.52
N PHE A 10 -2.74 -3.92 -4.48
CA PHE A 10 -2.99 -2.94 -5.53
C PHE A 10 -3.52 -3.53 -6.84
N GLU A 11 -3.67 -4.85 -6.92
CA GLU A 11 -4.10 -5.57 -8.13
C GLU A 11 -5.59 -5.31 -8.46
N PRO A 12 -5.94 -5.27 -9.75
CA PRO A 12 -7.29 -4.90 -10.19
C PRO A 12 -8.39 -5.85 -9.72
N ASP A 13 -8.08 -7.13 -9.61
CA ASP A 13 -8.96 -8.23 -9.22
C ASP A 13 -8.99 -8.48 -7.71
N PHE A 14 -8.23 -7.71 -6.92
CA PHE A 14 -8.26 -7.84 -5.47
C PHE A 14 -9.66 -7.54 -4.92
N GLU A 15 -10.32 -8.53 -4.34
CA GLU A 15 -11.69 -8.38 -3.83
C GLU A 15 -11.75 -7.97 -2.35
N GLY A 16 -10.61 -8.01 -1.64
CA GLY A 16 -10.54 -7.76 -0.20
C GLY A 16 -11.02 -6.36 0.19
N LYS A 17 -12.07 -6.28 1.02
CA LYS A 17 -12.59 -5.01 1.58
C LYS A 17 -12.03 -4.74 2.98
N SER A 18 -11.88 -5.80 3.76
CA SER A 18 -11.35 -5.74 5.11
C SER A 18 -10.70 -7.07 5.48
N LEU A 19 -9.67 -7.02 6.30
CA LEU A 19 -9.06 -8.20 6.92
C LEU A 19 -9.33 -8.17 8.42
N THR A 20 -9.91 -9.25 8.97
CA THR A 20 -10.07 -9.39 10.42
C THR A 20 -9.00 -10.34 10.94
N VAL A 21 -8.16 -9.84 11.83
CA VAL A 21 -7.07 -10.59 12.46
C VAL A 21 -7.43 -10.88 13.91
N TYR A 22 -7.22 -12.13 14.31
CA TYR A 22 -7.48 -12.59 15.67
C TYR A 22 -6.14 -12.97 16.32
N GLU A 23 -5.73 -12.26 17.37
CA GLU A 23 -4.47 -12.52 18.08
C GLU A 23 -4.69 -13.46 19.27
N LEU A 24 -4.23 -14.72 19.13
CA LEU A 24 -4.31 -15.74 20.17
C LEU A 24 -3.14 -15.63 21.16
N ARG A 25 -3.33 -14.92 22.29
CA ARG A 25 -2.28 -14.70 23.30
C ARG A 25 -1.93 -15.90 24.21
N GLY A 26 -2.41 -17.11 23.90
CA GLY A 26 -2.22 -18.30 24.74
C GLY A 26 -2.17 -19.59 23.94
N TRP A 27 -0.97 -20.01 23.55
CA TRP A 27 -0.76 -21.17 22.67
C TRP A 27 -0.88 -22.57 23.31
N PRO A 28 -0.77 -22.82 24.64
CA PRO A 28 -0.82 -24.21 25.09
C PRO A 28 -2.22 -24.85 25.11
N SER A 29 -3.31 -24.15 25.48
CA SER A 29 -4.60 -24.82 25.74
C SER A 29 -5.57 -24.81 24.56
N LEU A 30 -5.66 -23.71 23.81
CA LEU A 30 -6.62 -23.57 22.70
C LEU A 30 -6.15 -24.28 21.42
N MET A 31 -4.83 -24.38 21.21
CA MET A 31 -4.22 -24.92 19.99
C MET A 31 -3.65 -26.33 20.17
N ALA A 32 -3.74 -26.92 21.37
CA ALA A 32 -3.33 -28.30 21.59
C ALA A 32 -4.12 -29.26 20.67
N GLY A 33 -3.39 -30.04 19.87
CA GLY A 33 -3.97 -30.98 18.89
C GLY A 33 -4.57 -30.32 17.65
N LYS A 34 -4.43 -29.00 17.48
CA LYS A 34 -4.92 -28.28 16.29
C LYS A 34 -3.80 -28.18 15.23
N ILE A 35 -4.17 -28.29 13.95
CA ILE A 35 -3.24 -28.22 12.82
C ILE A 35 -3.08 -26.75 12.41
N ASN A 36 -1.84 -26.29 12.26
CA ASN A 36 -1.57 -25.01 11.61
C ASN A 36 -1.67 -25.22 10.09
N LEU A 37 -2.77 -24.76 9.50
CA LEU A 37 -3.04 -24.90 8.07
C LEU A 37 -2.22 -23.87 7.30
N CYS A 38 -0.94 -24.16 7.14
CA CYS A 38 -0.16 -23.55 6.08
C CYS A 38 0.10 -24.61 5.01
N TYR A 39 0.72 -25.75 5.37
CA TYR A 39 1.02 -26.84 4.44
C TYR A 39 1.20 -28.18 5.19
N ASP A 40 1.14 -29.32 4.50
CA ASP A 40 1.62 -30.60 5.01
C ASP A 40 3.16 -30.68 5.01
N ASP A 41 3.72 -31.78 5.50
CA ASP A 41 5.19 -31.99 5.55
C ASP A 41 5.87 -31.97 4.16
N ASN A 42 5.09 -31.98 3.07
CA ASN A 42 5.55 -31.91 1.68
C ASN A 42 5.18 -30.58 1.00
N ASP A 43 4.93 -29.52 1.78
CA ASP A 43 4.52 -28.20 1.26
C ASP A 43 3.24 -28.25 0.40
N THR A 44 2.37 -29.24 0.61
CA THR A 44 1.11 -29.39 -0.12
C THR A 44 -0.06 -28.96 0.76
N LEU A 45 -1.00 -28.20 0.20
CA LEU A 45 -2.23 -27.83 0.90
C LEU A 45 -3.01 -29.10 1.30
N LEU A 46 -3.29 -29.25 2.59
CA LEU A 46 -4.10 -30.34 3.09
C LEU A 46 -5.53 -30.23 2.56
N LEU A 47 -6.00 -31.28 1.89
CA LEU A 47 -7.41 -31.40 1.52
C LEU A 47 -8.28 -31.39 2.78
N LEU A 48 -9.38 -30.62 2.74
CA LEU A 48 -10.30 -30.47 3.88
C LEU A 48 -10.77 -31.81 4.45
N GLU A 49 -10.99 -32.79 3.59
CA GLU A 49 -11.45 -34.15 3.92
C GLU A 49 -10.43 -34.95 4.77
N LYS A 50 -9.14 -34.58 4.70
CA LYS A 50 -8.07 -35.21 5.46
C LYS A 50 -7.84 -34.55 6.82
N ILE A 51 -8.46 -33.40 7.07
CA ILE A 51 -8.31 -32.66 8.31
C ILE A 51 -9.24 -33.28 9.35
N PRO A 52 -8.71 -33.80 10.48
CA PRO A 52 -9.55 -34.43 11.47
C PRO A 52 -10.50 -33.38 12.11
N PRO A 53 -11.76 -33.75 12.43
CA PRO A 53 -12.77 -32.78 12.87
C PRO A 53 -12.41 -32.00 14.14
N ASP A 54 -11.60 -32.60 15.00
CA ASP A 54 -11.06 -31.99 16.22
C ASP A 54 -9.91 -31.03 15.95
N ALA A 55 -9.41 -30.88 14.72
CA ALA A 55 -8.49 -29.82 14.33
C ALA A 55 -9.18 -28.46 14.16
N PHE A 56 -10.52 -28.43 14.07
CA PHE A 56 -11.29 -27.18 13.98
C PHE A 56 -11.66 -26.64 15.37
N LEU A 57 -11.87 -25.32 15.45
CA LEU A 57 -12.39 -24.64 16.63
C LEU A 57 -13.74 -24.01 16.29
N ASP A 58 -14.70 -24.11 17.22
CA ASP A 58 -15.95 -23.39 17.08
C ASP A 58 -15.70 -21.87 17.13
N LYS A 59 -16.48 -21.10 16.35
CA LYS A 59 -16.33 -19.64 16.28
C LYS A 59 -16.47 -18.95 17.65
N SER A 60 -17.19 -19.55 18.59
CA SER A 60 -17.31 -19.03 19.96
C SER A 60 -15.98 -19.00 20.72
N ALA A 61 -15.00 -19.84 20.34
CA ALA A 61 -13.65 -19.80 20.92
C ALA A 61 -12.92 -18.48 20.62
N LEU A 62 -13.33 -17.75 19.57
CA LEU A 62 -12.78 -16.43 19.22
C LEU A 62 -13.27 -15.30 20.15
N LYS A 63 -14.29 -15.52 20.99
CA LYS A 63 -14.87 -14.46 21.83
C LYS A 63 -13.92 -13.89 22.87
N SER A 64 -12.90 -14.65 23.28
CA SER A 64 -11.87 -14.22 24.24
C SER A 64 -10.59 -13.73 23.57
N VAL A 65 -10.62 -13.48 22.26
CA VAL A 65 -9.43 -13.20 21.45
C VAL A 65 -9.41 -11.73 21.06
N GLN A 66 -8.23 -11.11 21.10
CA GLN A 66 -8.09 -9.74 20.60
C GLN A 66 -8.35 -9.75 19.09
N THR A 67 -9.22 -8.84 18.66
CA THR A 67 -9.67 -8.76 17.27
C THR A 67 -9.31 -7.40 16.72
N GLU A 68 -8.61 -7.38 15.60
CA GLU A 68 -8.32 -6.17 14.85
C GLU A 68 -8.92 -6.27 13.45
N VAL A 69 -9.46 -5.15 12.95
CA VAL A 69 -10.00 -5.06 11.60
C VAL A 69 -9.17 -4.05 10.82
N TYR A 70 -8.59 -4.50 9.73
CA TYR A 70 -7.83 -3.71 8.78
C TYR A 70 -8.75 -3.34 7.62
N ASP A 71 -8.85 -2.05 7.31
CA ASP A 71 -9.47 -1.56 6.08
C ASP A 71 -8.51 -1.81 4.92
N LEU A 72 -9.00 -2.45 3.86
CA LEU A 72 -8.23 -2.77 2.66
C LEU A 72 -8.63 -1.91 1.45
N SER A 73 -9.30 -0.79 1.70
CA SER A 73 -9.54 0.23 0.68
C SER A 73 -8.20 0.73 0.12
N LEU A 74 -8.17 1.02 -1.19
CA LEU A 74 -6.95 1.39 -1.92
C LEU A 74 -6.44 2.78 -1.54
N THR A 75 -5.77 2.88 -0.39
CA THR A 75 -5.07 4.08 0.07
C THR A 75 -3.63 3.73 0.40
N TRP A 76 -2.73 4.71 0.28
CA TRP A 76 -1.32 4.52 0.67
C TRP A 76 -1.21 4.23 2.18
N GLU A 77 -2.07 4.85 3.00
CA GLU A 77 -2.13 4.66 4.47
C GLU A 77 -2.52 3.23 4.85
N ASN A 78 -3.53 2.67 4.19
CA ASN A 78 -4.01 1.31 4.45
C ASN A 78 -2.95 0.27 4.06
N TYR A 79 -2.29 0.45 2.92
CA TYR A 79 -1.17 -0.41 2.53
C TYR A 79 0.01 -0.27 3.49
N ALA A 80 0.42 0.96 3.85
CA ALA A 80 1.58 1.21 4.71
C ALA A 80 1.44 0.57 6.10
N ARG A 81 0.20 0.35 6.57
CA ARG A 81 -0.06 -0.36 7.82
C ARG A 81 0.16 -1.88 7.71
N LEU A 82 0.13 -2.48 6.53
CA LEU A 82 0.35 -3.93 6.39
C LEU A 82 1.79 -4.37 6.74
N PRO A 83 2.85 -3.72 6.20
CA PRO A 83 4.23 -4.07 6.54
C PRO A 83 4.73 -3.45 7.85
N ASP A 84 3.97 -2.55 8.49
CA ASP A 84 4.38 -1.91 9.75
C ASP A 84 4.54 -2.96 10.87
N ASN A 85 5.72 -2.98 11.51
CA ASN A 85 6.06 -3.97 12.54
C ASN A 85 5.50 -3.63 13.93
N GLU A 86 5.13 -2.38 14.19
CA GLU A 86 4.66 -1.93 15.51
C GLU A 86 3.13 -1.84 15.58
N LYS A 87 2.50 -1.38 14.50
CA LYS A 87 1.06 -1.05 14.41
C LYS A 87 0.33 -1.88 13.35
N GLY A 88 1.05 -2.76 12.68
CA GLY A 88 0.63 -3.51 11.52
C GLY A 88 0.82 -5.01 11.66
N LEU A 89 0.91 -5.67 10.50
CA LEU A 89 1.07 -7.12 10.42
C LEU A 89 2.51 -7.56 10.19
N GLY A 90 3.46 -6.63 10.07
CA GLY A 90 4.86 -6.94 9.77
C GLY A 90 5.06 -7.74 8.48
N LEU A 91 4.17 -7.57 7.50
CA LEU A 91 4.26 -8.30 6.23
C LEU A 91 5.50 -7.86 5.46
N PHE A 92 6.12 -8.79 4.75
CA PHE A 92 7.23 -8.46 3.86
C PHE A 92 6.74 -7.54 2.74
N GLN A 93 7.47 -6.45 2.51
CA GLN A 93 7.13 -5.43 1.53
C GLN A 93 7.75 -5.73 0.17
N SER A 94 6.93 -5.74 -0.88
CA SER A 94 7.40 -5.79 -2.26
C SER A 94 7.94 -4.42 -2.71
N VAL A 95 9.03 -4.42 -3.48
CA VAL A 95 9.61 -3.19 -4.06
C VAL A 95 8.57 -2.44 -4.91
N ASP A 96 7.82 -3.16 -5.74
CA ASP A 96 6.83 -2.55 -6.64
C ASP A 96 5.69 -1.87 -5.87
N ASN A 97 5.20 -2.51 -4.80
CA ASN A 97 4.12 -1.97 -3.99
C ASN A 97 4.61 -0.86 -3.04
N TYR A 98 5.87 -0.91 -2.60
CA TYR A 98 6.53 0.20 -1.91
C TYR A 98 6.64 1.43 -2.81
N ASP A 99 7.11 1.26 -4.04
CA ASP A 99 7.21 2.32 -5.02
C ASP A 99 5.83 2.95 -5.30
N ARG A 100 4.82 2.10 -5.49
CA ARG A 100 3.44 2.53 -5.73
C ARG A 100 2.86 3.29 -4.54
N MET A 101 3.07 2.79 -3.32
CA MET A 101 2.67 3.47 -2.08
C MET A 101 3.32 4.85 -1.97
N THR A 102 4.64 4.93 -2.17
CA THR A 102 5.41 6.18 -2.06
C THR A 102 4.91 7.21 -3.07
N LEU A 103 4.66 6.80 -4.31
CA LEU A 103 4.08 7.65 -5.35
C LEU A 103 2.69 8.17 -4.94
N LEU A 104 1.81 7.30 -4.43
CA LEU A 104 0.48 7.70 -3.96
C LEU A 104 0.56 8.66 -2.77
N HIS A 105 1.49 8.45 -1.84
CA HIS A 105 1.74 9.34 -0.72
C HIS A 105 2.14 10.74 -1.21
N ILE A 106 3.10 10.85 -2.14
CA ILE A 106 3.54 12.13 -2.69
C ILE A 106 2.39 12.82 -3.45
N MET A 107 1.53 12.06 -4.13
CA MET A 107 0.35 12.62 -4.78
C MET A 107 -0.60 13.29 -3.77
N ASP A 108 -0.83 12.62 -2.64
CA ASP A 108 -1.75 13.04 -1.58
C ASP A 108 -1.17 14.17 -0.72
N LYS A 109 -0.03 13.93 -0.05
CA LYS A 109 0.58 14.86 0.93
C LYS A 109 1.52 15.88 0.29
N GLY A 110 2.05 15.57 -0.89
CA GLY A 110 3.06 16.40 -1.56
C GLY A 110 4.48 15.83 -1.41
N TYR A 111 5.42 16.51 -2.06
CA TYR A 111 6.84 16.16 -1.98
C TYR A 111 7.42 16.49 -0.60
N PRO A 112 8.22 15.60 0.00
CA PRO A 112 8.85 15.79 1.30
C PRO A 112 9.70 17.06 1.35
N ARG A 113 9.67 17.79 2.47
CA ARG A 113 10.42 19.05 2.59
C ARG A 113 11.93 18.81 2.68
N ASP A 114 12.30 17.74 3.36
CA ASP A 114 13.68 17.36 3.61
C ASP A 114 14.22 16.42 2.52
N GLY A 115 13.40 16.11 1.51
CA GLY A 115 13.76 15.25 0.39
C GLY A 115 13.40 13.78 0.64
N LEU A 116 13.49 12.97 -0.42
CA LEU A 116 13.02 11.57 -0.35
C LEU A 116 13.89 10.66 0.52
N MET A 117 15.21 10.86 0.58
CA MET A 117 16.09 9.97 1.37
C MET A 117 15.81 10.04 2.86
N ASP A 118 15.40 11.21 3.36
CA ASP A 118 15.17 11.44 4.78
C ASP A 118 13.80 10.89 5.23
N GLU A 119 12.80 10.87 4.34
CA GLU A 119 11.46 10.34 4.64
C GLU A 119 11.26 8.87 4.20
N TYR A 120 11.98 8.41 3.17
CA TYR A 120 11.82 7.11 2.53
C TYR A 120 13.20 6.44 2.33
N PRO A 121 13.81 5.92 3.40
CA PRO A 121 15.17 5.38 3.35
C PRO A 121 15.29 4.05 2.60
N ASP A 122 14.17 3.34 2.36
CA ASP A 122 14.18 2.12 1.56
C ASP A 122 14.38 2.42 0.06
N ASN A 123 14.81 1.42 -0.72
CA ASN A 123 15.16 1.55 -2.14
C ASN A 123 13.95 1.95 -3.02
N PHE A 124 13.62 3.24 -3.03
CA PHE A 124 12.62 3.81 -3.93
C PHE A 124 13.20 3.93 -5.34
N SER A 125 12.64 3.18 -6.30
CA SER A 125 13.23 3.03 -7.64
C SER A 125 13.25 4.31 -8.46
N PHE A 126 12.42 5.30 -8.12
CA PHE A 126 12.29 6.55 -8.88
C PHE A 126 13.06 7.72 -8.27
N TYR A 127 13.87 7.49 -7.23
CA TYR A 127 14.61 8.53 -6.51
C TYR A 127 15.35 9.49 -7.45
N GLU A 128 16.16 8.97 -8.38
CA GLU A 128 16.94 9.78 -9.31
C GLU A 128 16.08 10.74 -10.16
N LYS A 129 14.83 10.36 -10.46
CA LYS A 129 13.92 11.21 -11.25
C LYS A 129 13.48 12.44 -10.45
N PHE A 130 13.28 12.31 -9.15
CA PHE A 130 12.94 13.43 -8.27
C PHE A 130 14.17 14.27 -7.94
N GLU A 131 15.32 13.65 -7.69
CA GLU A 131 16.57 14.36 -7.44
C GLU A 131 16.93 15.31 -8.60
N ARG A 132 16.66 14.90 -9.85
CA ARG A 132 16.84 15.78 -11.02
C ARG A 132 15.97 17.03 -10.95
N ILE A 133 14.77 16.94 -10.39
CA ILE A 133 13.88 18.10 -10.19
C ILE A 133 14.47 19.01 -9.12
N GLU A 134 14.89 18.46 -7.98
CA GLU A 134 15.52 19.21 -6.89
C GLU A 134 16.75 19.97 -7.38
N ARG A 135 17.66 19.27 -8.08
CA ARG A 135 18.89 19.86 -8.63
C ARG A 135 18.61 21.00 -9.61
N ALA A 136 17.54 20.90 -10.41
CA ALA A 136 17.15 21.95 -11.34
C ALA A 136 16.58 23.20 -10.65
N LEU A 137 16.19 23.09 -9.38
CA LEU A 137 15.66 24.19 -8.56
C LEU A 137 16.71 24.79 -7.61
N LEU A 138 17.91 24.20 -7.52
CA LEU A 138 19.03 24.74 -6.74
C LEU A 138 19.41 26.14 -7.26
N GLY A 139 19.49 27.11 -6.35
CA GLY A 139 19.89 28.50 -6.64
C GLY A 139 18.76 29.49 -6.97
N ARG A 140 17.50 29.06 -6.94
CA ARG A 140 16.32 29.95 -7.05
C ARG A 140 15.82 30.41 -5.67
N ASN A 141 14.95 31.44 -5.66
CA ASN A 141 14.41 32.01 -4.43
C ASN A 141 13.55 30.97 -3.66
N ARG A 142 13.77 30.84 -2.35
CA ARG A 142 13.37 29.67 -1.54
C ARG A 142 11.86 29.36 -1.54
N TRP A 143 11.01 30.38 -1.62
CA TRP A 143 9.55 30.21 -1.58
C TRP A 143 8.97 29.70 -2.90
N ASN A 144 9.38 30.27 -4.04
CA ASN A 144 8.94 29.79 -5.36
C ASN A 144 9.45 28.37 -5.65
N VAL A 145 10.61 28.01 -5.09
CA VAL A 145 11.19 26.68 -5.24
C VAL A 145 10.29 25.59 -4.67
N TYR A 146 9.64 25.82 -3.53
CA TYR A 146 8.80 24.79 -2.91
C TYR A 146 7.53 24.54 -3.73
N ASP A 147 6.80 25.58 -4.11
CA ASP A 147 5.60 25.43 -4.95
C ASP A 147 5.92 24.81 -6.31
N GLU A 148 7.05 25.22 -6.92
CA GLU A 148 7.52 24.65 -8.19
C GLU A 148 7.94 23.18 -8.02
N MET A 149 8.54 22.80 -6.89
CA MET A 149 8.87 21.41 -6.57
C MET A 149 7.60 20.57 -6.42
N GLN A 150 6.60 21.06 -5.69
CA GLN A 150 5.33 20.38 -5.48
C GLN A 150 4.61 20.10 -6.81
N ASP A 151 4.50 21.11 -7.68
CA ASP A 151 3.83 20.97 -8.98
C ASP A 151 4.58 19.98 -9.90
N ARG A 152 5.91 20.08 -9.98
CA ARG A 152 6.73 19.17 -10.79
C ARG A 152 6.72 17.74 -10.25
N ALA A 153 6.78 17.56 -8.93
CA ALA A 153 6.69 16.25 -8.28
C ALA A 153 5.34 15.59 -8.57
N LYS A 154 4.21 16.29 -8.36
CA LYS A 154 2.87 15.74 -8.63
C LYS A 154 2.69 15.36 -10.10
N LYS A 155 3.21 16.17 -11.03
CA LYS A 155 3.22 15.84 -12.47
C LYS A 155 4.04 14.58 -12.78
N LEU A 156 5.24 14.46 -12.18
CA LEU A 156 6.08 13.28 -12.35
C LEU A 156 5.40 12.04 -11.78
N VAL A 157 4.85 12.11 -10.56
CA VAL A 157 4.10 11.02 -9.94
C VAL A 157 2.96 10.57 -10.84
N GLY A 158 2.13 11.50 -11.34
CA GLY A 158 1.02 11.16 -12.23
C GLY A 158 1.46 10.48 -13.52
N LYS A 159 2.63 10.85 -14.05
CA LYS A 159 3.25 10.16 -15.19
C LYS A 159 3.70 8.75 -14.83
N LEU A 160 4.43 8.58 -13.71
CA LEU A 160 4.95 7.30 -13.26
C LEU A 160 3.84 6.29 -12.95
N LEU A 161 2.79 6.74 -12.23
CA LEU A 161 1.63 5.89 -11.93
C LEU A 161 0.93 5.40 -13.21
N ARG A 162 0.83 6.24 -14.25
CA ARG A 162 0.22 5.83 -15.52
C ARG A 162 1.11 4.92 -16.36
N GLU A 163 2.42 5.14 -16.36
CA GLU A 163 3.35 4.41 -17.22
C GLU A 163 3.75 3.04 -16.64
N GLN A 164 3.95 2.97 -15.33
CA GLN A 164 4.48 1.77 -14.66
C GLN A 164 3.39 0.99 -13.91
N PHE A 165 2.30 1.65 -13.54
CA PHE A 165 1.28 1.12 -12.63
C PHE A 165 -0.14 1.31 -13.16
N SER A 166 -0.33 1.21 -14.48
CA SER A 166 -1.61 1.40 -15.17
C SER A 166 -2.70 0.43 -14.71
N ASP A 167 -2.30 -0.79 -14.28
CA ASP A 167 -3.21 -1.83 -13.81
C ASP A 167 -3.40 -1.72 -12.29
N THR A 168 -4.25 -0.78 -11.85
CA THR A 168 -4.60 -0.56 -10.44
C THR A 168 -6.05 -0.96 -10.18
N ARG A 169 -6.35 -1.43 -8.97
CA ARG A 169 -7.71 -1.62 -8.41
C ARG A 169 -8.65 -0.43 -8.54
N GLN A 170 -8.11 0.77 -8.68
CA GLN A 170 -8.88 1.94 -9.09
C GLN A 170 -8.49 2.33 -10.51
N LYS A 171 -9.49 2.49 -11.38
CA LYS A 171 -9.47 3.61 -12.33
C LYS A 171 -9.23 4.85 -11.49
N VAL A 172 -7.97 5.27 -11.34
CA VAL A 172 -7.67 6.55 -10.75
C VAL A 172 -8.39 7.54 -11.65
N GLU A 173 -9.54 8.05 -11.21
CA GLU A 173 -10.05 9.33 -11.71
C GLU A 173 -8.99 10.34 -11.27
N ILE A 174 -7.91 10.41 -12.04
CA ILE A 174 -7.01 11.54 -12.02
C ILE A 174 -7.93 12.66 -12.49
N LYS A 175 -8.58 13.34 -11.55
CA LYS A 175 -9.18 14.64 -11.79
C LYS A 175 -8.00 15.57 -12.08
N GLU A 176 -7.45 15.46 -13.29
CA GLU A 176 -6.86 16.61 -13.92
C GLU A 176 -7.93 17.68 -13.82
N LYS A 177 -7.72 18.65 -12.93
CA LYS A 177 -8.32 19.97 -13.10
C LYS A 177 -7.73 20.49 -14.42
N VAL A 178 -8.28 20.04 -15.54
CA VAL A 178 -8.17 20.73 -16.81
C VAL A 178 -8.93 22.02 -16.57
N VAL A 179 -8.21 23.05 -16.11
CA VAL A 179 -8.63 24.43 -16.25
C VAL A 179 -8.64 24.68 -17.76
N LEU A 180 -9.71 24.23 -18.41
CA LEU A 180 -10.07 24.67 -19.75
C LEU A 180 -10.15 26.19 -19.64
N ARG A 181 -9.21 26.84 -20.31
CA ARG A 181 -9.22 28.24 -20.66
C ARG A 181 -10.58 28.57 -21.28
N ASN A 182 -11.54 28.96 -20.46
CA ASN A 182 -12.70 29.72 -20.89
C ASN A 182 -12.26 31.18 -21.13
N SER A 183 -11.30 31.38 -22.03
CA SER A 183 -11.17 32.64 -22.75
C SER A 183 -12.09 32.55 -23.96
N LYS A 184 -13.42 32.53 -23.72
CA LYS A 184 -14.36 32.94 -24.75
C LYS A 184 -14.23 34.45 -24.86
N SER A 185 -13.64 34.87 -25.96
CA SER A 185 -13.60 36.24 -26.46
C SER A 185 -14.98 36.88 -26.33
N ILE A 186 -15.13 37.79 -25.37
CA ILE A 186 -16.22 38.76 -25.40
C ILE A 186 -15.78 39.82 -26.41
N ARG A 187 -16.45 39.84 -27.57
CA ARG A 187 -16.44 41.00 -28.47
C ARG A 187 -17.25 42.10 -27.78
N ILE A 188 -16.63 43.27 -27.61
CA ILE A 188 -17.33 44.55 -27.41
C ILE A 188 -17.43 45.19 -28.80
#